data_AF-A0A165XU88-F1
#
_entry.id   AF-A0A165XU88-F1
#
_cell.length_a   1.000
_cell.length_b   1.000
_cell.length_c   1.000
_cell.angle_alpha   90.00
_cell.angle_beta   90.00
_cell.angle_gamma   90.00
#
_symmetry.space_group_name_H-M   'P 1'
#
loop_
_entity.id
_entity.type
_entity.pdbx_description
1 polymer ?
#
loop_
_entity_poly.entity_id
_entity_poly.type
_entity_poly.pdbx_seq_one_letter_code
_entity_poly.pdbx_strand_id
1 'polypeptide(L)'
;MVKLNATIPPRYSAQPLPHPTDVLGTRLALLNRESELDDLRMVGLQAKIVCRELFTGPDVLRRLRETSGLRTKHTPDWADWHEFRSFEHSIWGAAGEAVALTLYHLAADEGMSGDEIERVREGVELYCDNKGDEPGERWRSDGEGGFEGNPATAPIVFRAVKLAHKLSDERAQRARDSRAVSAAPQS
;
A
#
# COMPACT_ATOMS: atom_id res chain seq x y z
N MET A 1 -12.48 -14.27 -5.93
CA MET A 1 -12.16 -12.83 -5.97
C MET A 1 -12.54 -12.27 -4.61
N VAL A 2 -11.57 -12.21 -3.69
CA VAL A 2 -11.79 -11.59 -2.37
C VAL A 2 -11.70 -10.09 -2.61
N LYS A 3 -12.84 -9.43 -2.82
CA LYS A 3 -12.88 -7.97 -2.72
C LYS A 3 -12.42 -7.60 -1.31
N LEU A 4 -11.59 -6.57 -1.18
CA LEU A 4 -11.34 -5.93 0.10
C LEU A 4 -12.69 -5.45 0.65
N ASN A 5 -13.35 -6.30 1.45
CA ASN A 5 -14.58 -5.99 2.16
C ASN A 5 -14.28 -5.17 3.42
N ALA A 6 -13.24 -4.34 3.36
CA ALA A 6 -13.04 -3.28 4.32
C ALA A 6 -13.84 -2.10 3.78
N THR A 7 -15.08 -1.94 4.25
CA THR A 7 -15.51 -0.59 4.59
C THR A 7 -14.44 -0.08 5.55
N ILE A 8 -13.44 0.60 5.00
CA ILE A 8 -12.39 1.25 5.80
C ILE A 8 -13.17 2.17 6.73
N PRO A 9 -13.11 1.97 8.05
CA PRO A 9 -13.88 2.80 8.96
C PRO A 9 -13.51 4.26 8.65
N PRO A 10 -14.50 5.15 8.46
CA PRO A 10 -14.20 6.57 8.31
C PRO A 10 -13.36 6.97 9.52
N ARG A 11 -12.42 7.91 9.34
CA ARG A 11 -11.72 8.55 10.47
C ARG A 11 -12.77 8.82 11.52
N TYR A 12 -12.67 8.17 12.68
CA TYR A 12 -13.54 8.50 13.80
C TYR A 12 -13.46 10.01 13.94
N SER A 13 -14.59 10.67 13.73
CA SER A 13 -14.74 12.12 13.78
C SER A 13 -14.01 12.59 15.02
N ALA A 14 -12.90 13.30 14.81
CA ALA A 14 -12.03 13.79 15.86
C ALA A 14 -12.89 14.62 16.82
N GLN A 15 -13.30 14.02 17.94
CA GLN A 15 -13.65 14.81 19.10
C GLN A 15 -12.36 15.55 19.50
N PRO A 16 -12.43 16.84 19.82
CA PRO A 16 -11.25 17.58 20.25
C PRO A 16 -10.59 16.82 21.40
N LEU A 17 -9.32 16.45 21.22
CA LEU A 17 -8.54 15.80 22.27
C LEU A 17 -8.60 16.71 23.52
N PRO A 18 -8.98 16.19 24.70
CA PRO A 18 -8.85 16.96 25.92
C PRO A 18 -7.37 17.31 26.13
N HIS A 19 -7.11 18.55 26.55
CA HIS A 19 -5.75 19.05 26.73
C HIS A 19 -4.91 18.09 27.59
N PRO A 20 -3.63 17.85 27.21
CA PRO A 20 -2.80 16.82 27.81
C PRO A 20 -2.25 17.31 29.15
N THR A 21 -3.07 17.26 30.20
CA THR A 21 -2.63 17.54 31.56
C THR A 21 -3.13 16.55 32.60
N ASP A 22 -3.73 15.42 32.20
CA ASP A 22 -4.12 14.38 33.15
C ASP A 22 -3.88 12.95 32.64
N VAL A 23 -3.49 12.06 33.56
CA VAL A 23 -2.97 10.70 33.29
C VAL A 23 -3.98 9.83 32.52
N LEU A 24 -5.27 10.08 32.73
CA LEU A 24 -6.37 9.40 32.03
C LEU A 24 -6.49 9.82 30.56
N GLY A 25 -6.23 11.09 30.24
CA GLY A 25 -6.21 11.59 28.86
C GLY A 25 -5.06 10.97 28.07
N THR A 26 -3.89 10.84 28.70
CA THR A 26 -2.74 10.15 28.11
C THR A 26 -3.01 8.67 27.90
N ARG A 27 -3.65 7.98 28.85
CA ARG A 27 -3.98 6.56 28.73
C ARG A 27 -5.02 6.28 27.63
N LEU A 28 -6.03 7.14 27.50
CA LEU A 28 -7.03 7.01 26.43
C LEU A 28 -6.41 7.28 25.04
N ALA A 29 -5.54 8.27 24.93
CA ALA A 29 -4.80 8.56 23.70
C ALA A 29 -3.87 7.40 23.30
N LEU A 30 -3.23 6.73 24.27
CA LEU A 30 -2.40 5.55 24.02
C LEU A 30 -3.25 4.35 23.55
N LEU A 31 -4.38 4.08 24.19
CA LEU A 31 -5.29 2.99 23.78
C LEU A 31 -5.87 3.19 22.38
N ASN A 32 -6.27 4.43 22.05
CA ASN A 32 -6.74 4.76 20.71
C ASN A 32 -5.63 4.57 19.67
N ARG A 33 -4.40 4.97 20.00
CA ARG A 33 -3.24 4.78 19.13
C ARG A 33 -2.89 3.29 18.94
N GLU A 34 -2.98 2.47 19.98
CA GLU A 34 -2.77 1.02 19.87
C GLU A 34 -3.81 0.37 18.94
N SER A 35 -5.09 0.74 19.08
CA SER A 35 -6.16 0.27 18.18
C SER A 35 -5.93 0.69 16.72
N GLU A 36 -5.48 1.93 16.48
CA GLU A 36 -5.18 2.42 15.13
C GLU A 36 -4.00 1.68 14.50
N LEU A 37 -2.98 1.32 15.29
CA LEU A 37 -1.84 0.55 14.83
C LEU A 37 -2.24 -0.90 14.50
N ASP A 38 -3.14 -1.50 15.27
CA ASP A 38 -3.64 -2.85 14.99
C ASP A 38 -4.47 -2.90 13.70
N ASP A 39 -5.33 -1.89 13.47
CA ASP A 39 -6.06 -1.76 12.20
C ASP A 39 -5.09 -1.63 11.02
N LEU A 40 -4.04 -0.82 11.17
CA LEU A 40 -3.06 -0.58 10.12
C LEU A 40 -2.22 -1.84 9.84
N ARG A 41 -1.88 -2.63 10.88
CA ARG A 41 -1.26 -3.96 10.72
C ARG A 41 -2.13 -4.92 9.93
N MET A 42 -3.43 -4.94 10.21
CA MET A 42 -4.38 -5.80 9.50
C MET A 42 -4.51 -5.40 8.02
N VAL A 43 -4.45 -4.10 7.72
CA VAL A 43 -4.36 -3.61 6.33
C VAL A 43 -3.10 -4.14 5.64
N GLY A 44 -1.94 -4.09 6.30
CA GLY A 44 -0.69 -4.66 5.76
C GLY A 44 -0.75 -6.17 5.51
N LEU A 45 -1.33 -6.93 6.45
CA LEU A 45 -1.57 -8.36 6.28
C LEU A 45 -2.49 -8.63 5.08
N GLN A 46 -3.56 -7.86 4.93
CA GLN A 46 -4.48 -8.00 3.81
C GLN A 46 -3.79 -7.68 2.47
N ALA A 47 -2.92 -6.67 2.42
CA ALA A 47 -2.13 -6.37 1.23
C ALA A 47 -1.21 -7.54 0.84
N LYS A 48 -0.61 -8.21 1.81
CA LYS A 48 0.15 -9.45 1.56
C LYS A 48 -0.73 -10.57 1.00
N ILE A 49 -1.94 -10.75 1.51
CA ILE A 49 -2.90 -11.74 0.97
C ILE A 49 -3.25 -11.41 -0.48
N VAL A 50 -3.59 -10.15 -0.78
CA VAL A 50 -3.89 -9.70 -2.14
C VAL A 50 -2.70 -9.95 -3.07
N CYS A 51 -1.49 -9.62 -2.63
CA CYS A 51 -0.28 -9.91 -3.40
C CYS A 51 -0.15 -11.40 -3.73
N ARG A 52 -0.37 -12.29 -2.75
CA ARG A 52 -0.30 -13.75 -2.93
C ARG A 52 -1.36 -14.29 -3.90
N GLU A 53 -2.52 -13.64 -3.98
CA GLU A 53 -3.61 -13.97 -4.89
C GLU A 53 -3.42 -13.36 -6.28
N LEU A 54 -2.73 -12.23 -6.37
CA LEU A 54 -2.44 -11.52 -7.62
C LEU A 54 -1.38 -12.26 -8.44
N PHE A 55 -0.24 -12.58 -7.82
CA PHE A 55 0.88 -13.23 -8.50
C PHE A 55 0.71 -14.75 -8.56
N THR A 56 -0.08 -15.19 -9.55
CA THR A 56 -0.39 -16.60 -9.82
C THR A 56 0.32 -17.16 -11.06
N GLY A 57 1.02 -16.31 -11.80
CA GLY A 57 1.74 -16.71 -13.00
C GLY A 57 2.49 -15.56 -13.68
N PRO A 58 3.34 -15.88 -14.68
CA PRO A 58 4.20 -14.90 -15.34
C PRO A 58 3.41 -13.83 -16.12
N ASP A 59 2.23 -14.17 -16.63
CA ASP A 59 1.40 -13.25 -17.40
C ASP A 59 0.88 -12.07 -16.58
N VAL A 60 0.55 -12.29 -15.30
CA VAL A 60 0.08 -11.20 -14.42
C VAL A 60 1.20 -10.20 -14.15
N LEU A 61 2.40 -10.69 -13.83
CA LEU A 61 3.56 -9.84 -13.60
C LEU A 61 3.90 -9.00 -14.84
N ARG A 62 3.94 -9.63 -16.02
CA ARG A 62 4.16 -8.94 -17.28
C ARG A 62 3.11 -7.86 -17.54
N ARG A 63 1.82 -8.22 -17.45
CA ARG A 63 0.70 -7.29 -17.67
C ARG A 63 0.80 -6.09 -16.74
N LEU A 64 0.97 -6.30 -15.43
CA LEU A 64 1.03 -5.22 -14.46
C LEU A 64 2.23 -4.29 -14.70
N ARG A 65 3.40 -4.84 -15.06
CA ARG A 65 4.58 -4.04 -15.44
C ARG A 65 4.30 -3.18 -16.67
N GLU A 66 3.70 -3.76 -17.70
CA GLU A 66 3.39 -3.07 -18.95
C GLU A 66 2.36 -1.95 -18.75
N THR A 67 1.30 -2.21 -17.98
CA THR A 67 0.22 -1.22 -17.79
C THR A 67 0.58 -0.11 -16.80
N SER A 68 1.35 -0.42 -15.75
CA SER A 68 1.73 0.56 -14.73
C SER A 68 3.02 1.32 -15.05
N GLY A 69 3.91 0.74 -15.87
CA GLY A 69 5.29 1.22 -16.05
C GLY A 69 6.15 1.11 -14.78
N LEU A 70 5.70 0.35 -13.77
CA LEU A 70 6.44 0.09 -12.54
C LEU A 70 7.35 -1.12 -12.77
N ARG A 71 8.66 -0.84 -12.80
CA ARG A 71 9.73 -1.83 -12.78
C ARG A 71 10.95 -1.22 -12.11
N THR A 72 11.70 -2.04 -11.37
CA THR A 72 12.96 -1.62 -10.74
C THR A 72 14.12 -2.41 -11.32
N LYS A 73 15.27 -1.74 -11.51
CA LYS A 73 16.52 -2.39 -11.95
C LYS A 73 17.13 -3.30 -10.88
N HIS A 74 16.61 -3.22 -9.65
CA HIS A 74 17.08 -3.99 -8.52
C HIS A 74 16.39 -5.36 -8.41
N THR A 75 15.36 -5.61 -9.23
CA THR A 75 14.74 -6.94 -9.35
C THR A 75 15.72 -7.85 -10.10
N PRO A 76 16.21 -8.94 -9.50
CA PRO A 76 17.11 -9.87 -10.17
C PRO A 76 16.45 -10.53 -11.37
N ASP A 77 17.24 -10.85 -12.41
CA ASP A 77 16.71 -11.47 -13.64
C ASP A 77 16.14 -12.88 -13.42
N TRP A 78 16.58 -13.56 -12.36
CA TRP A 78 16.07 -14.87 -11.96
C TRP A 78 14.74 -14.78 -11.19
N ALA A 79 14.36 -13.60 -10.69
CA ALA A 79 13.16 -13.45 -9.86
C ALA A 79 11.91 -13.56 -10.73
N ASP A 80 11.20 -14.66 -10.56
CA ASP A 80 9.93 -14.93 -11.24
C ASP A 80 8.73 -14.57 -10.37
N TRP A 81 7.52 -14.90 -10.84
CA TRP A 81 6.29 -14.58 -10.12
C TRP A 81 6.18 -15.24 -8.74
N HIS A 82 6.90 -16.34 -8.48
CA HIS A 82 6.93 -16.98 -7.17
C HIS A 82 7.61 -16.08 -6.13
N GLU A 83 8.69 -15.39 -6.51
CA GLU A 83 9.40 -14.45 -5.64
C GLU A 83 8.52 -13.25 -5.28
N PHE A 84 7.75 -12.75 -6.25
CA PHE A 84 6.81 -11.66 -6.03
C PHE A 84 5.69 -12.06 -5.07
N ARG A 85 5.26 -13.33 -5.14
CA ARG A 85 4.26 -13.92 -4.25
C ARG A 85 4.74 -14.02 -2.80
N SER A 86 6.04 -14.11 -2.55
CA SER A 86 6.61 -14.23 -1.19
C SER A 86 6.42 -12.96 -0.37
N PHE A 87 6.51 -11.79 -1.01
CA PHE A 87 6.45 -10.47 -0.35
C PHE A 87 7.59 -10.19 0.63
N GLU A 88 8.65 -11.01 0.64
CA GLU A 88 9.62 -11.06 1.73
C GLU A 88 11.07 -10.83 1.26
N HIS A 89 11.44 -11.31 0.06
CA HIS A 89 12.83 -11.28 -0.40
C HIS A 89 13.10 -10.19 -1.46
N SER A 90 14.35 -9.72 -1.53
CA SER A 90 14.77 -8.67 -2.47
C SER A 90 13.94 -7.39 -2.31
N ILE A 91 14.12 -6.73 -1.16
CA ILE A 91 13.30 -5.60 -0.69
C ILE A 91 13.20 -4.45 -1.70
N TRP A 92 14.29 -4.12 -2.41
CA TRP A 92 14.28 -3.10 -3.47
C TRP A 92 14.07 -3.68 -4.87
N GLY A 93 14.10 -5.00 -4.99
CA GLY A 93 13.82 -5.76 -6.19
C GLY A 93 12.44 -6.38 -6.13
N ALA A 94 12.37 -7.72 -6.07
CA ALA A 94 11.13 -8.47 -6.20
C ALA A 94 10.07 -8.06 -5.16
N ALA A 95 10.38 -7.99 -3.87
CA ALA A 95 9.40 -7.62 -2.85
C ALA A 95 8.91 -6.17 -2.98
N GLY A 96 9.80 -5.19 -3.15
CA GLY A 96 9.41 -3.80 -3.34
C GLY A 96 8.59 -3.57 -4.60
N GLU A 97 8.95 -4.25 -5.68
CA GLU A 97 8.18 -4.24 -6.92
C GLU A 97 6.83 -4.94 -6.75
N ALA A 98 6.76 -6.06 -6.02
CA ALA A 98 5.51 -6.74 -5.71
C ALA A 98 4.56 -5.86 -4.89
N VAL A 99 5.06 -5.13 -3.89
CA VAL A 99 4.28 -4.13 -3.15
C VAL A 99 3.77 -3.07 -4.13
N ALA A 100 4.65 -2.46 -4.92
CA ALA A 100 4.30 -1.39 -5.84
C ALA A 100 3.21 -1.81 -6.85
N LEU A 101 3.34 -3.00 -7.45
CA LEU A 101 2.37 -3.55 -8.40
C LEU A 101 1.06 -3.95 -7.72
N THR A 102 1.09 -4.40 -6.47
CA THR A 102 -0.12 -4.66 -5.67
C THR A 102 -0.88 -3.36 -5.38
N LEU A 103 -0.18 -2.30 -4.97
CA LEU A 103 -0.78 -0.97 -4.77
C LEU A 103 -1.40 -0.42 -6.06
N TYR A 104 -0.71 -0.60 -7.19
CA TYR A 104 -1.24 -0.22 -8.49
C TYR A 104 -2.52 -0.99 -8.83
N HIS A 105 -2.54 -2.31 -8.63
CA HIS A 105 -3.74 -3.14 -8.88
C HIS A 105 -4.93 -2.65 -8.03
N LEU A 106 -4.70 -2.39 -6.74
CA LEU A 106 -5.72 -1.85 -5.84
C LEU A 106 -6.25 -0.49 -6.31
N ALA A 107 -5.38 0.38 -6.82
CA ALA A 107 -5.77 1.69 -7.32
C ALA A 107 -6.52 1.60 -8.67
N ALA A 108 -5.96 0.89 -9.64
CA ALA A 108 -6.41 0.89 -11.03
C ALA A 108 -7.62 -0.04 -11.25
N ASP A 109 -7.59 -1.23 -10.65
CA ASP A 109 -8.59 -2.27 -10.91
C ASP A 109 -9.66 -2.28 -9.82
N GLU A 110 -9.29 -2.14 -8.54
CA GLU A 110 -10.22 -2.17 -7.40
C GLU A 110 -10.79 -0.79 -7.03
N GLY A 111 -10.29 0.28 -7.68
CA GLY A 111 -10.90 1.60 -7.54
C GLY A 111 -10.42 2.43 -6.36
N MET A 112 -9.45 1.96 -5.57
CA MET A 112 -9.00 2.65 -4.35
C MET A 112 -8.41 4.03 -4.68
N SER A 113 -8.69 5.00 -3.81
CA SER A 113 -8.16 6.36 -3.89
C SER A 113 -6.68 6.43 -3.50
N GLY A 114 -5.99 7.50 -3.89
CA GLY A 114 -4.60 7.73 -3.51
C GLY A 114 -4.38 7.71 -1.98
N ASP A 115 -5.29 8.35 -1.23
CA ASP A 115 -5.22 8.38 0.25
C ASP A 115 -5.39 6.98 0.87
N GLU A 116 -6.27 6.16 0.30
CA GLU A 116 -6.42 4.76 0.74
C GLU A 116 -5.17 3.95 0.40
N ILE A 117 -4.54 4.20 -0.74
CA ILE A 117 -3.29 3.54 -1.14
C ILE A 117 -2.11 3.95 -0.24
N GLU A 118 -2.00 5.21 0.16
CA GLU A 118 -1.01 5.65 1.17
C GLU A 118 -1.21 4.89 2.48
N ARG A 119 -2.46 4.77 2.95
CA ARG A 119 -2.79 3.97 4.14
C ARG A 119 -2.40 2.50 3.98
N VAL A 120 -2.60 1.91 2.79
CA VAL A 120 -2.15 0.54 2.53
C VAL A 120 -0.62 0.44 2.59
N ARG A 121 0.11 1.41 2.03
CA ARG A 121 1.57 1.47 2.09
C ARG A 121 2.08 1.57 3.53
N GLU A 122 1.48 2.43 4.35
CA GLU A 122 1.77 2.54 5.79
C GLU A 122 1.45 1.24 6.54
N GLY A 123 0.36 0.56 6.17
CA GLY A 123 0.02 -0.76 6.68
C GLY A 123 1.06 -1.83 6.35
N VAL A 124 1.55 -1.87 5.11
CA VAL A 124 2.62 -2.79 4.71
C VAL A 124 3.91 -2.46 5.46
N GLU A 125 4.23 -1.18 5.61
CA GLU A 125 5.40 -0.75 6.39
C GLU A 125 5.30 -1.30 7.82
N LEU A 126 4.22 -1.01 8.53
CA LEU A 126 4.03 -1.48 9.89
C LEU A 126 4.02 -3.01 9.97
N TYR A 127 3.34 -3.70 9.05
CA TYR A 127 3.31 -5.17 9.01
C TYR A 127 4.71 -5.78 8.89
N CYS A 128 5.54 -5.24 7.99
CA CYS A 128 6.91 -5.71 7.77
C CYS A 128 7.84 -5.35 8.93
N ASP A 129 7.68 -4.17 9.55
CA ASP A 129 8.48 -3.78 10.72
C ASP A 129 8.21 -4.67 11.94
N ASN A 130 6.97 -5.17 12.12
CA ASN A 130 6.65 -6.12 13.19
C ASN A 130 7.15 -7.56 12.92
N LYS A 131 7.72 -7.82 11.74
CA LYS A 131 8.33 -9.11 11.39
C LYS A 131 9.86 -9.12 11.56
N GLY A 132 10.48 -7.96 11.76
CA GLY A 132 11.88 -7.85 12.16
C GLY A 132 12.06 -8.06 13.67
N ASP A 133 13.25 -8.49 14.07
CA ASP A 133 13.61 -8.69 15.48
C ASP A 133 13.63 -7.37 16.28
N GLU A 134 13.80 -6.22 15.61
CA GLU A 134 13.72 -4.88 16.21
C GLU A 134 12.85 -3.91 15.37
N PRO A 135 11.79 -3.30 15.95
CA PRO A 135 11.00 -2.26 15.28
C PRO A 135 11.86 -1.04 14.94
N GLY A 136 11.94 -0.68 13.66
CA GLY A 136 12.69 0.49 13.20
C GLY A 136 14.18 0.26 12.94
N GLU A 137 14.64 -0.99 12.88
CA GLU A 137 16.02 -1.29 12.48
C GLU A 137 16.31 -0.77 11.06
N ARG A 138 17.28 0.15 11.01
CA ARG A 138 17.77 0.74 9.76
C ARG A 138 18.67 -0.24 9.04
N TRP A 139 18.30 -0.47 7.78
CA TRP A 139 19.04 -0.97 6.63
C TRP A 139 20.48 -1.42 6.88
N ARG A 140 20.74 -2.71 6.67
CA ARG A 140 22.09 -3.26 6.57
C ARG A 140 22.09 -4.38 5.53
N SER A 141 23.16 -4.41 4.74
CA SER A 141 23.48 -5.61 3.98
C SER A 141 23.83 -6.69 5.00
N ASP A 142 23.32 -7.90 4.81
CA ASP A 142 23.66 -9.04 5.68
C ASP A 142 25.08 -9.56 5.44
N GLY A 143 25.81 -8.99 4.48
CA GLY A 143 27.17 -9.40 4.12
C GLY A 143 27.26 -10.65 3.24
N GLU A 144 26.14 -11.34 2.98
CA GLU A 144 26.07 -12.55 2.14
C GLU A 144 25.32 -12.32 0.81
N GLY A 145 24.97 -11.06 0.52
CA GLY A 145 24.27 -10.66 -0.70
C GLY A 145 22.75 -10.58 -0.53
N GLY A 146 22.25 -10.78 0.68
CA GLY A 146 20.91 -10.40 1.07
C GLY A 146 20.85 -8.96 1.61
N PHE A 147 19.62 -8.50 1.76
CA PHE A 147 19.31 -7.15 2.20
C PHE A 147 18.22 -7.25 3.27
N GLU A 148 18.42 -6.58 4.40
CA GLU A 148 17.42 -6.43 5.47
C GLU A 148 16.69 -5.08 5.33
N GLY A 149 15.41 -5.03 5.70
CA GLY A 149 14.58 -3.81 5.65
C GLY A 149 13.16 -4.00 5.10
N ASN A 150 12.48 -2.88 4.84
CA ASN A 150 11.03 -2.86 4.60
C ASN A 150 10.66 -2.55 3.13
N PRO A 151 9.96 -3.45 2.41
CA PRO A 151 9.66 -3.26 0.99
C PRO A 151 8.74 -2.06 0.74
N ALA A 152 7.92 -1.64 1.72
CA ALA A 152 7.09 -0.44 1.62
C ALA A 152 7.90 0.87 1.50
N THR A 153 9.20 0.84 1.79
CA THR A 153 10.10 1.99 1.70
C THR A 153 10.88 2.05 0.38
N ALA A 154 10.70 1.07 -0.51
CA ALA A 154 11.39 1.06 -1.79
C ALA A 154 10.95 2.25 -2.67
N PRO A 155 11.86 2.92 -3.41
CA PRO A 155 11.52 4.07 -4.26
C PRO A 155 10.38 3.80 -5.27
N ILE A 156 10.29 2.55 -5.74
CA ILE A 156 9.23 2.11 -6.66
C ILE A 156 7.84 2.10 -6.01
N VAL A 157 7.75 1.87 -4.70
CA VAL A 157 6.49 1.92 -3.94
C VAL A 157 5.97 3.35 -3.88
N PHE A 158 6.83 4.33 -3.57
CA PHE A 158 6.44 5.74 -3.61
C PHE A 158 6.01 6.21 -5.01
N ARG A 159 6.59 5.63 -6.07
CA ARG A 159 6.12 5.87 -7.44
C ARG A 159 4.71 5.30 -7.67
N ALA A 160 4.40 4.12 -7.13
CA ALA A 160 3.07 3.52 -7.20
C ALA A 160 2.02 4.37 -6.47
N VAL A 161 2.34 4.88 -5.27
CA VAL A 161 1.47 5.79 -4.52
C VAL A 161 1.16 7.05 -5.33
N LYS A 162 2.18 7.72 -5.90
CA LYS A 162 1.98 8.89 -6.76
C LYS A 162 1.09 8.58 -7.98
N LEU A 163 1.27 7.39 -8.58
CA LEU A 163 0.42 6.94 -9.68
C LEU A 163 -1.03 6.73 -9.23
N ALA A 164 -1.27 6.21 -8.03
CA ALA A 164 -2.61 6.04 -7.47
C ALA A 164 -3.34 7.39 -7.25
N HIS A 165 -2.63 8.42 -6.76
CA HIS A 165 -3.19 9.77 -6.68
C HIS A 165 -3.60 10.29 -8.06
N LYS A 166 -2.70 10.16 -9.05
CA LYS A 166 -3.00 10.57 -10.43
C LYS A 166 -4.24 9.86 -10.99
N LEU A 167 -4.36 8.54 -10.81
CA LEU A 167 -5.54 7.78 -11.25
C LEU A 167 -6.83 8.26 -10.56
N SER A 168 -6.73 8.64 -9.28
CA SER A 168 -7.86 9.17 -8.51
C SER A 168 -8.31 10.53 -9.03
N ASP A 169 -7.36 11.42 -9.30
CA ASP A 169 -7.63 12.75 -9.87
C ASP A 169 -8.27 12.65 -11.26
N GLU A 170 -7.76 11.75 -12.11
CA GLU A 170 -8.34 11.50 -13.43
C GLU A 170 -9.78 10.99 -13.35
N ARG A 171 -10.08 10.08 -12.41
CA ARG A 171 -11.47 9.61 -12.19
C ARG A 171 -12.37 10.74 -11.71
N ALA A 172 -11.90 11.56 -10.77
CA ALA A 172 -12.64 12.71 -10.27
C ALA A 172 -12.94 13.72 -11.38
N GLN A 173 -11.96 13.99 -12.26
CA GLN A 173 -12.14 14.87 -13.40
C GLN A 173 -13.16 14.30 -14.40
N ARG A 174 -13.04 13.04 -14.80
CA ARG A 174 -14.01 12.39 -15.71
C ARG A 174 -15.45 12.41 -15.14
N ALA A 175 -15.61 12.27 -13.82
CA ALA A 175 -16.91 12.36 -13.17
C ALA A 175 -17.50 13.79 -13.22
N ARG A 176 -16.65 14.82 -13.09
CA ARG A 176 -17.07 16.23 -13.22
C ARG A 176 -17.47 16.54 -14.67
N ASP A 177 -16.66 16.12 -15.63
CA ASP A 177 -16.92 16.36 -17.06
C ASP A 177 -18.22 15.69 -17.50
N SER A 178 -18.45 14.43 -17.07
CA SER A 178 -19.70 13.71 -17.37
C SER A 178 -20.93 14.42 -16.80
N ARG A 179 -20.83 14.98 -15.59
CA ARG A 179 -21.91 15.77 -14.96
C ARG A 179 -22.15 17.09 -15.70
N ALA A 180 -21.08 17.77 -16.13
CA ALA A 180 -21.19 19.00 -16.91
C ALA A 180 -21.85 18.78 -18.28
N VAL A 181 -21.53 17.68 -18.97
CA VAL A 181 -22.17 17.28 -20.23
C VAL A 181 -23.65 16.93 -20.02
N SER A 182 -23.98 16.26 -18.91
CA SER A 182 -25.38 15.88 -18.60
C SER A 182 -26.25 17.05 -18.14
N ALA A 183 -25.63 18.15 -17.70
CA ALA A 183 -26.31 19.38 -17.25
C ALA A 183 -26.41 20.45 -18.35
N ALA A 184 -25.81 20.23 -19.53
CA ALA A 184 -25.96 21.13 -20.67
C ALA A 184 -27.37 20.97 -21.27
N PRO A 185 -28.14 22.07 -21.46
CA PRO A 185 -29.48 21.99 -22.01
C PRO A 185 -29.40 21.47 -23.45
N GLN A 186 -30.14 20.39 -23.74
CA GLN A 186 -30.33 19.93 -25.11
C GLN A 186 -31.06 21.03 -25.87
N SER A 187 -30.35 21.61 -26.84
CA SER A 187 -30.83 22.70 -27.70
C SER A 187 -31.72 22.16 -28.80
#